data_AF-A0A3C1G5C9-F1
#
_entry.id   AF-A0A3C1G5C9-F1
#
_cell.length_a   1.000
_cell.length_b   1.000
_cell.length_c   1.000
_cell.angle_alpha   90.00
_cell.angle_beta   90.00
_cell.angle_gamma   90.00
#
_symmetry.space_group_name_H-M   'P 1'
#
loop_
_entity.id
_entity.type
_entity.pdbx_description
1 polymer ?
#
loop_
_entity_poly.entity_id
_entity_poly.type
_entity_poly.pdbx_seq_one_letter_code
_entity_poly.pdbx_strand_id
1 'polypeptide(L)'
;MTIFTQGAFQSTGINVNIPLQQGFDYFRTFNQTQAATTQATGRGIIFEYFSNPATANYSAYQWSKTNSTNAMNMSYISSAGFNYVASYPQPEAAVAITAITAANPAVVSATNTYNNGDTVIIYGASGSSSPAFETIGGMAFTISSVSSSQFTLLGLNGSTFSNAATAGFARRVSQFNPVIPQYLYVTAVSQASQAVVTVSQDPTNLIWVGQKLEFTIPSSYGMVQLNNNNLQSLYNINYPAVVTAVNYAAYQFTININTTNFTAFSFPTSGSPTQPLFATVAPAGSSTQYNSTTQTYTGYDFNKQPFRSSYDFPYMTLYAGANSPAGSNNDIIIWQCWKSQAGTFYGNGT
;
A
#
# COMPACT_ATOMS: atom_id res chain seq x y z
N MET A 1 31.51 16.04 0.79
CA MET A 1 30.29 15.19 0.74
C MET A 1 30.62 13.95 -0.05
N THR A 2 30.14 12.79 0.39
CA THR A 2 30.34 11.50 -0.29
C THR A 2 29.02 11.08 -0.93
N ILE A 3 29.06 10.62 -2.18
CA ILE A 3 27.87 10.03 -2.82
C ILE A 3 27.54 8.75 -2.06
N PHE A 4 26.31 8.69 -1.56
CA PHE A 4 25.79 7.59 -0.77
C PHE A 4 25.16 6.54 -1.68
N THR A 5 24.36 6.98 -2.65
CA THR A 5 23.78 6.15 -3.71
C THR A 5 23.40 7.02 -4.91
N GLN A 6 23.34 6.44 -6.11
CA GLN A 6 22.96 7.13 -7.35
C GLN A 6 22.34 6.17 -8.35
N GLY A 7 21.58 6.73 -9.31
CA GLY A 7 20.98 5.95 -10.39
C GLY A 7 20.38 6.83 -11.47
N ALA A 8 19.70 6.20 -12.42
CA ALA A 8 18.97 6.89 -13.46
C ALA A 8 17.68 6.14 -13.82
N PHE A 9 16.72 6.85 -14.39
CA PHE A 9 15.48 6.27 -14.90
C PHE A 9 14.88 7.07 -16.04
N GLN A 10 14.05 6.43 -16.85
CA GLN A 10 13.16 7.10 -17.80
C GLN A 10 11.82 7.37 -17.12
N SER A 11 11.44 8.63 -17.03
CA SER A 11 10.18 9.07 -16.45
C SER A 11 9.01 8.59 -17.29
N THR A 12 7.96 8.10 -16.63
CA THR A 12 6.70 7.72 -17.26
C THR A 12 5.61 8.79 -17.06
N GLY A 13 5.99 9.97 -16.54
CA GLY A 13 5.03 11.06 -16.25
C GLY A 13 4.20 10.85 -14.98
N ILE A 14 4.59 9.92 -14.12
CA ILE A 14 3.99 9.65 -12.80
C ILE A 14 5.06 9.78 -11.70
N ASN A 15 4.64 9.99 -10.45
CA ASN A 15 5.57 10.15 -9.33
C ASN A 15 6.50 8.94 -9.19
N VAL A 16 7.76 9.17 -8.82
CA VAL A 16 8.75 8.09 -8.66
C VAL A 16 9.23 8.04 -7.22
N ASN A 17 9.28 6.83 -6.63
CA ASN A 17 9.84 6.63 -5.29
C ASN A 17 11.23 6.01 -5.41
N ILE A 18 12.23 6.73 -4.91
CA ILE A 18 13.63 6.27 -4.86
C ILE A 18 13.95 5.80 -3.44
N PRO A 19 14.19 4.49 -3.23
CA PRO A 19 14.75 3.97 -1.99
C PRO A 19 16.02 4.71 -1.57
N LEU A 20 16.07 5.17 -0.33
CA LEU A 20 17.24 5.82 0.25
C LEU A 20 17.65 5.11 1.53
N GLN A 21 18.92 5.21 1.86
CA GLN A 21 19.39 4.82 3.19
C GLN A 21 19.10 5.96 4.17
N GLN A 22 18.88 5.63 5.45
CA GLN A 22 18.64 6.64 6.48
C GLN A 22 19.84 7.59 6.62
N GLY A 23 19.51 8.84 6.96
CA GLY A 23 20.48 9.83 7.37
C GLY A 23 21.21 10.54 6.25
N PHE A 24 20.79 10.49 4.98
CA PHE A 24 21.40 11.36 3.96
C PHE A 24 21.16 12.85 4.26
N ASP A 25 22.02 13.70 3.71
CA ASP A 25 21.98 15.15 3.95
C ASP A 25 21.50 15.94 2.74
N TYR A 26 21.72 15.40 1.53
CA TYR A 26 21.42 16.08 0.28
C TYR A 26 20.96 15.08 -0.79
N PHE A 27 19.96 15.47 -1.58
CA PHE A 27 19.43 14.69 -2.70
C PHE A 27 19.23 15.60 -3.91
N ARG A 28 19.57 15.10 -5.10
CA ARG A 28 19.45 15.86 -6.35
C ARG A 28 18.90 14.99 -7.46
N THR A 29 18.10 15.60 -8.32
CA THR A 29 17.81 15.06 -9.65
C THR A 29 18.34 15.98 -10.74
N PHE A 30 18.67 15.40 -11.88
CA PHE A 30 19.08 16.08 -13.10
C PHE A 30 18.32 15.50 -14.28
N ASN A 31 17.49 16.32 -14.91
CA ASN A 31 16.73 15.97 -16.10
C ASN A 31 17.62 16.16 -17.34
N GLN A 32 18.30 15.08 -17.74
CA GLN A 32 19.26 15.09 -18.84
C GLN A 32 18.57 15.41 -20.17
N THR A 33 17.36 14.91 -20.39
CA THR A 33 16.57 15.17 -21.60
C THR A 33 16.31 16.67 -21.74
N GLN A 34 15.76 17.31 -20.70
CA GLN A 34 15.45 18.74 -20.75
C GLN A 34 16.71 19.61 -20.84
N ALA A 35 17.81 19.21 -20.19
CA ALA A 35 19.10 19.90 -20.31
C ALA A 35 19.60 19.98 -21.76
N ALA A 36 19.44 18.89 -22.52
CA ALA A 36 19.90 18.75 -23.90
C ALA A 36 19.02 19.50 -24.93
N THR A 37 17.79 19.87 -24.59
CA THR A 37 16.92 20.62 -25.52
C THR A 37 17.42 22.05 -25.75
N THR A 38 17.33 22.56 -26.97
CA THR A 38 17.81 23.91 -27.32
C THR A 38 16.87 25.03 -26.89
N GLN A 39 15.57 24.78 -26.71
CA GLN A 39 14.56 25.83 -26.46
C GLN A 39 13.42 25.38 -25.53
N ALA A 40 13.68 25.33 -24.23
CA ALA A 40 12.60 25.21 -23.25
C ALA A 40 12.80 26.23 -22.13
N THR A 41 12.22 27.42 -22.32
CA THR A 41 12.17 28.44 -21.27
C THR A 41 11.46 27.89 -20.05
N GLY A 42 12.06 28.04 -18.88
CA GLY A 42 11.36 27.82 -17.61
C GLY A 42 11.16 26.35 -17.22
N ARG A 43 11.68 25.38 -17.99
CA ARG A 43 11.68 23.98 -17.55
C ARG A 43 12.76 23.73 -16.51
N GLY A 44 12.39 23.03 -15.45
CA GLY A 44 13.34 22.61 -14.40
C GLY A 44 14.24 21.48 -14.88
N ILE A 45 15.53 21.62 -14.61
CA ILE A 45 16.58 20.69 -15.08
C ILE A 45 17.35 20.10 -13.91
N ILE A 46 17.58 20.88 -12.85
CA ILE A 46 18.15 20.36 -11.60
C ILE A 46 17.15 20.65 -10.49
N PHE A 47 16.93 19.66 -9.63
CA PHE A 47 16.13 19.84 -8.43
C PHE A 47 16.95 19.34 -7.24
N GLU A 48 16.96 20.12 -6.16
CA GLU A 48 17.76 19.85 -4.98
C GLU A 48 16.90 19.84 -3.71
N TYR A 49 17.24 18.91 -2.82
CA TYR A 49 16.64 18.74 -1.49
C TYR A 49 17.74 18.63 -0.44
N PHE A 50 17.54 19.27 0.71
CA PHE A 50 18.46 19.27 1.85
C PHE A 50 17.71 18.79 3.09
N SER A 51 18.21 17.77 3.80
CA SER A 51 17.44 17.13 4.90
C SER A 51 17.37 17.95 6.19
N ASN A 52 18.06 19.09 6.28
CA ASN A 52 18.20 19.90 7.49
C ASN A 52 18.26 21.41 7.16
N PRO A 53 17.46 22.32 7.77
CA PRO A 53 16.09 22.15 8.27
C PRO A 53 15.05 23.03 7.52
N ALA A 54 15.30 23.50 6.29
CA ALA A 54 14.46 24.54 5.67
C ALA A 54 13.56 24.09 4.50
N THR A 55 13.72 22.88 3.94
CA THR A 55 12.85 22.44 2.85
C THR A 55 11.62 21.75 3.41
N ALA A 56 10.46 22.42 3.33
CA ALA A 56 9.17 21.86 3.67
C ALA A 56 8.87 20.61 2.81
N ASN A 57 7.92 19.77 3.26
CA ASN A 57 7.41 18.70 2.41
C ASN A 57 6.95 19.28 1.06
N TYR A 58 7.20 18.54 -0.02
CA TYR A 58 6.85 18.92 -1.39
C TYR A 58 7.64 20.11 -1.97
N SER A 59 8.74 20.51 -1.33
CA SER A 59 9.58 21.62 -1.80
C SER A 59 10.88 21.16 -2.46
N ALA A 60 11.50 22.05 -3.24
CA ALA A 60 12.83 21.86 -3.82
C ALA A 60 13.44 23.21 -4.21
N TYR A 61 14.76 23.25 -4.35
CA TYR A 61 15.41 24.28 -5.17
C TYR A 61 15.46 23.79 -6.60
N GLN A 62 14.78 24.50 -7.50
CA GLN A 62 14.72 24.20 -8.93
C GLN A 62 15.69 25.12 -9.68
N TRP A 63 16.51 24.53 -10.55
CA TRP A 63 17.29 25.26 -11.54
C TRP A 63 16.65 25.06 -12.91
N SER A 64 16.39 26.16 -13.60
CA SER A 64 15.74 26.18 -14.91
C SER A 64 16.58 26.89 -15.95
N LYS A 65 16.43 26.49 -17.22
CA LYS A 65 17.05 27.20 -18.34
C LYS A 65 16.33 28.51 -18.63
N THR A 66 17.12 29.51 -18.98
CA THR A 66 16.63 30.77 -19.54
C THR A 66 16.80 30.77 -21.06
N ASN A 67 16.03 31.62 -21.77
CA ASN A 67 16.22 31.84 -23.21
C ASN A 67 17.44 32.70 -23.55
N SER A 68 18.27 33.03 -22.57
CA SER A 68 19.50 33.80 -22.76
C SER A 68 20.69 32.87 -22.98
N THR A 69 21.69 33.37 -23.70
CA THR A 69 22.95 32.66 -23.92
C THR A 69 23.63 32.38 -22.58
N ASN A 70 23.70 31.10 -22.20
CA ASN A 70 24.46 30.59 -21.06
C ASN A 70 23.99 31.03 -19.65
N ALA A 71 22.67 31.13 -19.40
CA ALA A 71 22.16 31.43 -18.04
C ALA A 71 21.14 30.39 -17.51
N MET A 72 21.23 30.10 -16.21
CA MET A 72 20.28 29.29 -15.44
C MET A 72 19.70 30.12 -14.29
N ASN A 73 18.40 29.96 -14.03
CA ASN A 73 17.72 30.59 -12.91
C ASN A 73 17.46 29.56 -11.81
N MET A 74 17.79 29.91 -10.57
CA MET A 74 17.39 29.14 -9.39
C MET A 74 16.12 29.73 -8.77
N SER A 75 15.15 28.89 -8.46
CA SER A 75 13.90 29.25 -7.77
C SER A 75 13.56 28.22 -6.69
N TYR A 76 13.00 28.67 -5.57
CA TYR A 76 12.42 27.77 -4.58
C TYR A 76 10.98 27.42 -4.97
N ILE A 77 10.66 26.14 -5.07
CA ILE A 77 9.29 25.65 -5.28
C ILE A 77 8.74 25.08 -3.98
N SER A 78 7.50 25.41 -3.65
CA SER A 78 6.80 24.97 -2.43
C SER A 78 5.80 23.82 -2.67
N SER A 79 5.66 23.37 -3.92
CA SER A 79 4.80 22.26 -4.31
C SER A 79 5.44 21.49 -5.45
N ALA A 80 5.05 20.22 -5.62
CA ALA A 80 5.57 19.32 -6.65
C ALA A 80 7.11 19.17 -6.68
N GLY A 81 7.79 19.43 -5.56
CA GLY A 81 9.20 19.18 -5.35
C GLY A 81 9.45 17.76 -4.83
N PHE A 82 10.16 17.64 -3.72
CA PHE A 82 10.49 16.36 -3.09
C PHE A 82 9.63 16.10 -1.86
N ASN A 83 9.29 14.84 -1.60
CA ASN A 83 8.71 14.42 -0.33
C ASN A 83 9.54 13.28 0.26
N TYR A 84 10.27 13.58 1.32
CA TYR A 84 11.09 12.60 2.02
C TYR A 84 10.25 11.86 3.06
N VAL A 85 10.19 10.54 2.94
CA VAL A 85 9.47 9.68 3.88
C VAL A 85 10.50 8.92 4.72
N ALA A 86 10.86 9.54 5.85
CA ALA A 86 11.94 9.10 6.74
C ALA A 86 11.65 7.81 7.51
N SER A 87 10.38 7.53 7.74
CA SER A 87 9.94 6.36 8.51
C SER A 87 8.65 5.81 7.92
N TYR A 88 8.38 4.56 8.26
CA TYR A 88 7.06 3.99 8.03
C TYR A 88 6.01 4.88 8.69
N PRO A 89 4.92 5.26 7.99
CA PRO A 89 3.91 6.14 8.55
C PRO A 89 3.43 5.59 9.89
N GLN A 90 3.60 6.40 10.94
CA GLN A 90 3.20 5.98 12.28
C GLN A 90 1.67 5.84 12.31
N PRO A 91 1.13 4.79 12.96
CA PRO A 91 -0.30 4.68 13.17
C PRO A 91 -0.84 5.94 13.83
N GLU A 92 -1.93 6.49 13.31
CA GLU A 92 -2.51 7.72 13.86
C GLU A 92 -3.12 7.51 15.26
N ALA A 93 -3.55 8.60 15.90
CA ALA A 93 -4.38 8.50 17.09
C ALA A 93 -5.66 7.70 16.79
N ALA A 94 -6.07 6.86 17.74
CA ALA A 94 -7.28 6.07 17.59
C ALA A 94 -8.52 6.96 17.66
N VAL A 95 -9.49 6.68 16.80
CA VAL A 95 -10.81 7.31 16.80
C VAL A 95 -11.79 6.35 17.47
N ALA A 96 -12.59 6.87 18.41
CA ALA A 96 -13.63 6.08 19.08
C ALA A 96 -14.78 5.76 18.10
N ILE A 97 -15.15 4.49 18.05
CA ILE A 97 -16.30 3.99 17.31
C ILE A 97 -17.51 3.95 18.25
N THR A 98 -18.65 4.45 17.79
CA THR A 98 -19.93 4.42 18.52
C THR A 98 -20.86 3.32 18.02
N ALA A 99 -20.69 2.84 16.78
CA ALA A 99 -21.40 1.68 16.27
C ALA A 99 -20.71 1.04 15.06
N ILE A 100 -20.92 -0.25 14.85
CA ILE A 100 -20.67 -0.94 13.58
C ILE A 100 -21.95 -1.69 13.18
N THR A 101 -22.51 -1.37 12.02
CA THR A 101 -23.80 -1.94 11.60
C THR A 101 -23.69 -3.42 11.21
N ALA A 102 -24.69 -4.21 11.58
CA ALA A 102 -24.88 -5.57 11.07
C ALA A 102 -25.56 -5.55 9.69
N ALA A 103 -24.96 -4.84 8.73
CA ALA A 103 -25.48 -4.65 7.37
C ALA A 103 -24.43 -5.02 6.32
N ASN A 104 -24.84 -5.13 5.05
CA ASN A 104 -23.93 -5.41 3.94
C ASN A 104 -23.96 -4.24 2.93
N PRO A 105 -22.90 -3.42 2.83
CA PRO A 105 -21.65 -3.46 3.60
C PRO A 105 -21.81 -2.95 5.04
N ALA A 106 -20.85 -3.29 5.91
CA ALA A 106 -20.82 -2.76 7.27
C ALA A 106 -20.44 -1.27 7.27
N VAL A 107 -21.15 -0.48 8.08
CA VAL A 107 -20.91 0.96 8.25
C VAL A 107 -20.46 1.21 9.68
N VAL A 108 -19.35 1.92 9.83
CA VAL A 108 -18.77 2.32 11.12
C VAL A 108 -19.18 3.75 11.43
N SER A 109 -19.74 3.98 12.61
CA SER A 109 -20.05 5.32 13.12
C SER A 109 -18.91 5.80 14.01
N ALA A 110 -18.25 6.89 13.61
CA ALA A 110 -17.11 7.50 14.28
C ALA A 110 -16.86 8.91 13.73
N THR A 111 -16.65 9.90 14.60
CA THR A 111 -16.20 11.24 14.18
C THR A 111 -14.75 11.15 13.69
N ASN A 112 -14.51 11.37 12.39
CA ASN A 112 -13.23 11.03 11.77
C ASN A 112 -12.75 12.06 10.74
N THR A 113 -11.47 11.94 10.35
CA THR A 113 -10.80 12.71 9.28
C THR A 113 -10.27 11.78 8.18
N TYR A 114 -10.93 10.65 7.99
CA TYR A 114 -10.51 9.63 7.02
C TYR A 114 -10.93 10.03 5.61
N ASN A 115 -10.28 9.42 4.62
CA ASN A 115 -10.56 9.56 3.20
C ASN A 115 -10.89 8.19 2.59
N ASN A 116 -11.57 8.18 1.43
CA ASN A 116 -11.71 6.96 0.64
C ASN A 116 -10.34 6.42 0.24
N GLY A 117 -10.15 5.11 0.36
CA GLY A 117 -8.87 4.44 0.11
C GLY A 117 -7.96 4.32 1.34
N ASP A 118 -8.23 5.05 2.42
CA ASP A 118 -7.48 4.88 3.66
C ASP A 118 -7.64 3.46 4.20
N THR A 119 -6.57 2.92 4.78
CA THR A 119 -6.61 1.63 5.49
C THR A 119 -6.76 1.87 6.99
N VAL A 120 -7.72 1.19 7.62
CA VAL A 120 -7.96 1.26 9.06
C VAL A 120 -7.91 -0.12 9.70
N ILE A 121 -7.39 -0.19 10.92
CA ILE A 121 -7.53 -1.35 11.80
C ILE A 121 -8.60 -1.05 12.82
N ILE A 122 -9.53 -1.99 12.99
CA ILE A 122 -10.57 -1.93 14.02
C ILE A 122 -10.16 -2.83 15.18
N TYR A 123 -10.34 -2.39 16.41
CA TYR A 123 -10.05 -3.18 17.60
C TYR A 123 -10.93 -2.76 18.78
N GLY A 124 -11.05 -3.64 19.78
CA GLY A 124 -11.92 -3.41 20.93
C GLY A 124 -13.40 -3.27 20.55
N ALA A 125 -13.80 -3.73 19.36
CA ALA A 125 -15.17 -3.65 18.89
C ALA A 125 -16.04 -4.60 19.72
N SER A 126 -16.96 -4.04 20.50
CA SER A 126 -17.85 -4.80 21.40
C SER A 126 -19.31 -4.46 21.13
N GLY A 127 -20.19 -5.46 21.28
CA GLY A 127 -21.63 -5.31 21.20
C GLY A 127 -22.29 -5.41 22.58
N SER A 128 -23.50 -4.88 22.73
CA SER A 128 -24.26 -4.86 23.99
C SER A 128 -24.68 -6.25 24.49
N SER A 129 -24.64 -7.29 23.66
CA SER A 129 -25.16 -8.63 24.00
C SER A 129 -24.36 -9.83 23.48
N SER A 130 -23.30 -9.62 22.68
CA SER A 130 -22.37 -10.69 22.28
C SER A 130 -21.16 -10.10 21.56
N PRO A 131 -19.94 -10.65 21.76
CA PRO A 131 -18.71 -10.14 21.14
C PRO A 131 -18.54 -10.44 19.63
N ALA A 132 -19.61 -10.40 18.84
CA ALA A 132 -19.60 -10.85 17.44
C ALA A 132 -18.53 -10.12 16.57
N PHE A 133 -18.38 -8.80 16.77
CA PHE A 133 -17.39 -7.98 16.07
C PHE A 133 -15.98 -8.03 16.70
N GLU A 134 -15.74 -8.74 17.80
CA GLU A 134 -14.38 -8.91 18.33
C GLU A 134 -13.51 -9.74 17.36
N THR A 135 -14.15 -10.60 16.56
CA THR A 135 -13.48 -11.50 15.60
C THR A 135 -12.81 -10.77 14.45
N ILE A 136 -13.23 -9.53 14.14
CA ILE A 136 -12.58 -8.67 13.16
C ILE A 136 -11.51 -7.76 13.79
N GLY A 137 -11.36 -7.80 15.11
CA GLY A 137 -10.42 -6.98 15.84
C GLY A 137 -8.98 -7.31 15.44
N GLY A 138 -8.27 -6.36 14.81
CA GLY A 138 -6.92 -6.53 14.27
C GLY A 138 -6.87 -6.72 12.76
N MET A 139 -8.00 -6.94 12.10
CA MET A 139 -8.07 -6.93 10.63
C MET A 139 -7.93 -5.51 10.10
N ALA A 140 -7.20 -5.36 8.99
CA ALA A 140 -7.08 -4.12 8.24
C ALA A 140 -8.17 -4.07 7.16
N PHE A 141 -8.85 -2.93 7.02
CA PHE A 141 -9.89 -2.70 6.03
C PHE A 141 -9.63 -1.43 5.23
N THR A 142 -9.95 -1.45 3.94
CA THR A 142 -9.93 -0.24 3.10
C THR A 142 -11.29 0.48 3.17
N ILE A 143 -11.27 1.78 3.47
CA ILE A 143 -12.47 2.62 3.49
C ILE A 143 -12.97 2.87 2.07
N SER A 144 -14.22 2.51 1.81
CA SER A 144 -14.85 2.66 0.48
C SER A 144 -15.63 3.96 0.30
N SER A 145 -16.27 4.44 1.37
CA SER A 145 -16.95 5.73 1.42
C SER A 145 -16.78 6.33 2.81
N VAL A 146 -16.66 7.65 2.89
CA VAL A 146 -16.46 8.39 4.15
C VAL A 146 -17.35 9.62 4.23
N SER A 147 -17.78 9.92 5.44
CA SER A 147 -18.33 11.21 5.87
C SER A 147 -17.64 11.63 7.18
N SER A 148 -17.94 12.82 7.68
CA SER A 148 -17.36 13.32 8.94
C SER A 148 -17.73 12.45 10.17
N SER A 149 -18.80 11.67 10.10
CA SER A 149 -19.33 10.88 11.21
C SER A 149 -19.37 9.37 10.95
N GLN A 150 -19.10 8.92 9.72
CA GLN A 150 -19.20 7.51 9.34
C GLN A 150 -18.21 7.13 8.24
N PHE A 151 -17.90 5.85 8.14
CA PHE A 151 -17.20 5.27 6.98
C PHE A 151 -17.64 3.83 6.72
N THR A 152 -17.51 3.39 5.46
CA THR A 152 -18.03 2.09 5.00
C THR A 152 -16.91 1.08 4.72
N LEU A 153 -17.06 -0.13 5.25
CA LEU A 153 -16.17 -1.28 5.06
C LEU A 153 -16.75 -2.22 4.00
N LEU A 154 -16.48 -1.94 2.73
CA LEU A 154 -17.04 -2.70 1.60
C LEU A 154 -16.70 -4.20 1.65
N GLY A 155 -15.49 -4.52 2.12
CA GLY A 155 -15.02 -5.89 2.27
C GLY A 155 -15.63 -6.66 3.45
N LEU A 156 -16.51 -6.05 4.24
CA LEU A 156 -17.12 -6.69 5.40
C LEU A 156 -18.64 -6.81 5.24
N ASN A 157 -19.12 -8.04 5.11
CA ASN A 157 -20.55 -8.32 5.24
C ASN A 157 -20.93 -8.36 6.72
N GLY A 158 -21.43 -7.24 7.24
CA GLY A 158 -21.89 -7.12 8.62
C GLY A 158 -23.16 -7.93 8.93
N SER A 159 -23.95 -8.34 7.93
CA SER A 159 -25.22 -9.04 8.16
C SER A 159 -25.04 -10.48 8.66
N THR A 160 -23.81 -11.01 8.66
CA THR A 160 -23.50 -12.34 9.21
C THR A 160 -23.29 -12.31 10.73
N PHE A 161 -23.16 -11.12 11.33
CA PHE A 161 -23.06 -10.98 12.77
C PHE A 161 -24.46 -10.86 13.39
N SER A 162 -24.67 -11.51 14.53
CA SER A 162 -26.00 -11.55 15.16
C SER A 162 -26.46 -10.20 15.71
N ASN A 163 -25.52 -9.30 16.04
CA ASN A 163 -25.79 -7.98 16.62
C ASN A 163 -24.78 -6.96 16.09
N ALA A 164 -25.20 -5.70 15.99
CA ALA A 164 -24.31 -4.55 15.75
C ALA A 164 -23.32 -4.35 16.92
N ALA A 165 -22.13 -3.82 16.63
CA ALA A 165 -21.23 -3.34 17.67
C ALA A 165 -21.71 -1.96 18.17
N THR A 166 -21.49 -1.68 19.45
CA THR A 166 -21.90 -0.43 20.14
C THR A 166 -20.71 0.38 20.66
N ALA A 167 -19.48 -0.14 20.53
CA ALA A 167 -18.25 0.54 20.89
C ALA A 167 -17.07 -0.04 20.10
N GLY A 168 -15.95 0.65 20.10
CA GLY A 168 -14.68 0.17 19.60
C GLY A 168 -13.71 1.31 19.29
N PHE A 169 -12.62 0.97 18.60
CA PHE A 169 -11.67 1.94 18.11
C PHE A 169 -11.30 1.63 16.67
N ALA A 170 -11.15 2.68 15.87
CA ALA A 170 -10.54 2.63 14.55
C ALA A 170 -9.21 3.37 14.59
N ARG A 171 -8.20 2.87 13.88
CA ARG A 171 -6.95 3.58 13.69
C ARG A 171 -6.52 3.49 12.24
N ARG A 172 -6.26 4.64 11.62
CA ARG A 172 -5.64 4.70 10.29
C ARG A 172 -4.24 4.14 10.38
N VAL A 173 -3.93 3.22 9.48
CA VAL A 173 -2.59 2.69 9.28
C VAL A 173 -2.09 3.06 7.90
N SER A 174 -0.78 3.02 7.72
CA SER A 174 -0.17 3.20 6.41
C SER A 174 -0.82 2.25 5.39
N GLN A 175 -1.29 2.80 4.27
CA GLN A 175 -1.67 2.00 3.09
C GLN A 175 -0.46 1.28 2.46
N PHE A 176 0.75 1.77 2.76
CA PHE A 176 1.99 1.14 2.34
C PHE A 176 2.38 0.11 3.39
N ASN A 177 2.30 -1.18 3.06
CA ASN A 177 2.81 -2.22 3.94
C ASN A 177 4.36 -2.26 3.86
N PRO A 178 5.03 -2.91 4.83
CA PRO A 178 6.48 -3.11 4.83
C PRO A 178 6.92 -4.43 4.16
N VAL A 179 6.01 -5.38 3.91
CA VAL A 179 6.29 -6.68 3.26
C VAL A 179 5.31 -6.96 2.10
N ILE A 180 5.83 -7.45 0.97
CA ILE A 180 5.11 -7.99 -0.20
C ILE A 180 5.56 -9.45 -0.41
N PRO A 181 4.69 -10.38 -0.83
CA PRO A 181 3.28 -10.19 -1.12
C PRO A 181 2.51 -9.96 0.18
N GLN A 182 1.54 -9.07 0.09
CA GLN A 182 0.61 -8.83 1.17
C GLN A 182 -0.35 -10.02 1.20
N TYR A 183 -0.65 -10.50 2.40
CA TYR A 183 -1.85 -11.30 2.58
C TYR A 183 -3.04 -10.35 2.75
N LEU A 184 -4.20 -10.81 2.30
CA LEU A 184 -5.47 -10.16 2.52
C LEU A 184 -6.26 -10.99 3.53
N TYR A 185 -7.02 -10.34 4.41
CA TYR A 185 -7.94 -11.05 5.29
C TYR A 185 -9.17 -11.47 4.50
N VAL A 186 -9.51 -12.76 4.58
CA VAL A 186 -10.72 -13.32 3.96
C VAL A 186 -11.89 -13.08 4.90
N THR A 187 -12.95 -12.46 4.39
CA THR A 187 -14.15 -12.11 5.15
C THR A 187 -15.37 -12.91 4.74
N ALA A 188 -15.36 -13.52 3.55
CA ALA A 188 -16.36 -14.49 3.11
C ALA A 188 -15.81 -15.37 1.99
N VAL A 189 -16.34 -16.59 1.90
CA VAL A 189 -16.15 -17.47 0.75
C VAL A 189 -17.47 -18.19 0.45
N SER A 190 -17.91 -18.17 -0.82
CA SER A 190 -19.14 -18.86 -1.22
C SER A 190 -18.95 -20.37 -1.42
N GLN A 191 -20.00 -21.15 -1.16
CA GLN A 191 -20.11 -22.56 -1.57
C GLN A 191 -20.68 -22.61 -3.00
N ALA A 192 -19.82 -22.78 -4.00
CA ALA A 192 -20.21 -22.76 -5.40
C ALA A 192 -19.25 -23.60 -6.26
N SER A 193 -19.65 -23.90 -7.50
CA SER A 193 -18.77 -24.55 -8.48
C SER A 193 -17.54 -23.71 -8.83
N GLN A 194 -17.66 -22.38 -8.72
CA GLN A 194 -16.58 -21.41 -8.72
C GLN A 194 -16.77 -20.51 -7.51
N ALA A 195 -15.95 -20.70 -6.48
CA ALA A 195 -16.08 -19.94 -5.25
C ALA A 195 -15.75 -18.45 -5.46
N VAL A 196 -16.57 -17.59 -4.87
CA VAL A 196 -16.32 -16.16 -4.77
C VAL A 196 -15.74 -15.88 -3.39
N VAL A 197 -14.58 -15.24 -3.35
CA VAL A 197 -13.86 -14.86 -2.14
C VAL A 197 -14.00 -13.36 -1.96
N THR A 198 -14.42 -12.93 -0.78
CA THR A 198 -14.43 -11.51 -0.36
C THR A 198 -13.27 -11.26 0.60
N VAL A 199 -12.58 -10.13 0.43
CA VAL A 199 -11.43 -9.72 1.24
C VAL A 199 -11.66 -8.37 1.91
N SER A 200 -10.93 -8.10 2.99
CA SER A 200 -11.10 -6.90 3.82
C SER A 200 -10.60 -5.59 3.17
N GLN A 201 -9.66 -5.69 2.22
CA GLN A 201 -9.01 -4.54 1.56
C GLN A 201 -9.17 -4.60 0.04
N ASP A 202 -8.96 -3.47 -0.64
CA ASP A 202 -9.00 -3.38 -2.10
C ASP A 202 -7.94 -4.31 -2.75
N PRO A 203 -8.35 -5.29 -3.58
CA PRO A 203 -7.42 -6.22 -4.20
C PRO A 203 -6.75 -5.69 -5.49
N THR A 204 -7.00 -4.46 -5.94
CA THR A 204 -6.58 -3.90 -7.26
C THR A 204 -5.11 -4.13 -7.61
N ASN A 205 -4.19 -3.98 -6.65
CA ASN A 205 -2.75 -4.10 -6.88
C ASN A 205 -2.14 -5.40 -6.35
N LEU A 206 -2.98 -6.37 -5.97
CA LEU A 206 -2.56 -7.61 -5.31
C LEU A 206 -3.10 -8.86 -6.00
N ILE A 207 -4.32 -8.79 -6.54
CA ILE A 207 -5.02 -9.92 -7.14
C ILE A 207 -5.38 -9.65 -8.61
N TRP A 208 -5.03 -10.59 -9.48
CA TRP A 208 -5.33 -10.52 -10.92
C TRP A 208 -5.77 -11.88 -11.47
N VAL A 209 -6.50 -11.88 -12.59
CA VAL A 209 -6.93 -13.11 -13.27
C VAL A 209 -5.72 -13.94 -13.70
N GLY A 210 -5.81 -15.26 -13.53
CA GLY A 210 -4.73 -16.22 -13.77
C GLY A 210 -3.72 -16.33 -12.62
N GLN A 211 -3.81 -15.47 -11.59
CA GLN A 211 -2.94 -15.57 -10.43
C GLN A 211 -3.27 -16.81 -9.60
N LYS A 212 -2.21 -17.45 -9.11
CA LYS A 212 -2.27 -18.58 -8.18
C LYS A 212 -2.31 -18.06 -6.74
N LEU A 213 -3.15 -18.65 -5.89
CA LEU A 213 -3.39 -18.21 -4.51
C LEU A 213 -3.12 -19.31 -3.49
N GLU A 214 -2.69 -18.89 -2.31
CA GLU A 214 -2.48 -19.68 -1.11
C GLU A 214 -3.43 -19.19 -0.02
N PHE A 215 -4.19 -20.12 0.55
CA PHE A 215 -5.13 -19.85 1.63
C PHE A 215 -4.61 -20.42 2.95
N THR A 216 -4.78 -19.64 4.02
CA THR A 216 -4.61 -20.08 5.41
C THR A 216 -5.89 -19.77 6.16
N ILE A 217 -6.78 -20.76 6.27
CA ILE A 217 -8.09 -20.67 6.91
C ILE A 217 -8.08 -21.55 8.16
N PRO A 218 -8.16 -20.97 9.36
CA PRO A 218 -8.30 -21.73 10.60
C PRO A 218 -9.60 -22.52 10.64
N SER A 219 -9.61 -23.65 11.36
CA SER A 219 -10.81 -24.50 11.48
C SER A 219 -12.04 -23.80 12.05
N SER A 220 -11.82 -22.76 12.86
CA SER A 220 -12.87 -21.92 13.41
C SER A 220 -13.65 -21.11 12.37
N TYR A 221 -13.12 -20.94 11.16
CA TYR A 221 -13.79 -20.25 10.05
C TYR A 221 -14.52 -21.18 9.08
N GLY A 222 -14.37 -22.50 9.21
CA GLY A 222 -14.80 -23.45 8.18
C GLY A 222 -13.89 -23.42 6.94
N MET A 223 -14.33 -24.03 5.82
CA MET A 223 -13.60 -24.10 4.54
C MET A 223 -12.10 -24.46 4.60
N VAL A 224 -11.66 -25.20 5.61
CA VAL A 224 -10.24 -25.62 5.76
C VAL A 224 -9.73 -26.47 4.60
N GLN A 225 -10.64 -27.03 3.80
CA GLN A 225 -10.32 -27.76 2.58
C GLN A 225 -9.65 -26.86 1.53
N LEU A 226 -9.83 -25.54 1.60
CA LEU A 226 -9.12 -24.58 0.73
C LEU A 226 -7.65 -24.40 1.12
N ASN A 227 -7.24 -24.79 2.33
CA ASN A 227 -5.85 -24.66 2.74
C ASN A 227 -4.94 -25.51 1.85
N ASN A 228 -3.78 -24.96 1.53
CA ASN A 228 -2.86 -25.54 0.55
C ASN A 228 -2.47 -27.01 0.84
N ASN A 229 -2.32 -27.37 2.11
CA ASN A 229 -1.97 -28.73 2.53
C ASN A 229 -3.11 -29.75 2.36
N ASN A 230 -4.36 -29.30 2.27
CA ASN A 230 -5.54 -30.17 2.20
C ASN A 230 -6.04 -30.41 0.77
N LEU A 231 -5.70 -29.53 -0.17
CA LEU A 231 -6.18 -29.60 -1.57
C LEU A 231 -5.56 -30.76 -2.37
N GLN A 232 -4.32 -31.18 -2.08
CA GLN A 232 -3.65 -32.25 -2.84
C GLN A 232 -4.20 -33.65 -2.55
N SER A 233 -4.68 -33.91 -1.34
CA SER A 233 -5.00 -35.27 -0.87
C SER A 233 -6.41 -35.73 -1.28
N LEU A 234 -7.37 -34.81 -1.41
CA LEU A 234 -8.78 -35.19 -1.40
C LEU A 234 -9.49 -35.20 -2.77
N TYR A 235 -9.02 -34.47 -3.79
CA TYR A 235 -9.90 -34.18 -4.94
C TYR A 235 -9.29 -34.07 -6.34
N ASN A 236 -7.98 -34.30 -6.56
CA ASN A 236 -7.35 -34.12 -7.88
C ASN A 236 -7.68 -32.75 -8.53
N ILE A 237 -7.78 -31.70 -7.71
CA ILE A 237 -8.18 -30.35 -8.13
C ILE A 237 -6.94 -29.62 -8.64
N ASN A 238 -7.15 -28.73 -9.61
CA ASN A 238 -6.18 -27.74 -10.06
C ASN A 238 -5.56 -26.99 -8.87
N TYR A 239 -4.39 -27.43 -8.44
CA TYR A 239 -3.63 -26.84 -7.35
C TYR A 239 -2.46 -26.04 -7.91
N PRO A 240 -2.18 -24.82 -7.40
CA PRO A 240 -2.95 -24.04 -6.42
C PRO A 240 -4.22 -23.40 -7.02
N ALA A 241 -5.08 -22.82 -6.18
CA ALA A 241 -6.28 -22.10 -6.61
C ALA A 241 -5.93 -20.97 -7.58
N VAL A 242 -6.66 -20.85 -8.68
CA VAL A 242 -6.42 -19.84 -9.73
C VAL A 242 -7.58 -18.87 -9.81
N VAL A 243 -7.26 -17.58 -9.81
CA VAL A 243 -8.24 -16.50 -9.99
C VAL A 243 -8.79 -16.52 -11.42
N THR A 244 -10.10 -16.54 -11.57
CA THR A 244 -10.81 -16.57 -12.87
C THR A 244 -11.48 -15.24 -13.22
N ALA A 245 -11.87 -14.46 -12.21
CA ALA A 245 -12.45 -13.13 -12.37
C ALA A 245 -12.15 -12.27 -11.13
N VAL A 246 -12.10 -10.95 -11.28
CA VAL A 246 -11.93 -10.00 -10.18
C VAL A 246 -12.99 -8.90 -10.28
N ASN A 247 -13.63 -8.59 -9.15
CA ASN A 247 -14.57 -7.50 -8.98
C ASN A 247 -14.02 -6.53 -7.91
N TYR A 248 -13.22 -5.58 -8.36
CA TYR A 248 -12.60 -4.56 -7.51
C TYR A 248 -13.63 -3.69 -6.78
N ALA A 249 -14.80 -3.45 -7.40
CA ALA A 249 -15.86 -2.64 -6.80
C ALA A 249 -16.60 -3.32 -5.63
N ALA A 250 -16.35 -4.61 -5.39
CA ALA A 250 -16.95 -5.37 -4.28
C ALA A 250 -15.90 -6.07 -3.39
N TYR A 251 -14.60 -5.79 -3.61
CA TYR A 251 -13.47 -6.48 -2.98
C TYR A 251 -13.59 -8.01 -3.08
N GLN A 252 -13.98 -8.48 -4.27
CA GLN A 252 -14.24 -9.88 -4.55
C GLN A 252 -13.38 -10.41 -5.70
N PHE A 253 -13.08 -11.70 -5.66
CA PHE A 253 -12.55 -12.43 -6.79
C PHE A 253 -13.09 -13.86 -6.82
N THR A 254 -13.14 -14.45 -8.01
CA THR A 254 -13.62 -15.82 -8.23
C THR A 254 -12.44 -16.75 -8.43
N ILE A 255 -12.47 -17.95 -7.83
CA ILE A 255 -11.43 -18.98 -8.00
C ILE A 255 -11.97 -20.21 -8.72
N ASN A 256 -11.08 -20.94 -9.40
CA ASN A 256 -11.41 -22.17 -10.15
C ASN A 256 -11.58 -23.42 -9.27
N ILE A 257 -12.02 -23.25 -8.02
CA ILE A 257 -12.21 -24.33 -7.05
C ILE A 257 -13.70 -24.51 -6.80
N ASN A 258 -14.17 -25.75 -6.89
CA ASN A 258 -15.53 -26.14 -6.51
C ASN A 258 -15.58 -26.36 -4.99
N THR A 259 -16.31 -25.49 -4.29
CA THR A 259 -16.47 -25.50 -2.83
C THR A 259 -17.84 -26.01 -2.37
N THR A 260 -18.68 -26.57 -3.26
CA THR A 260 -20.04 -27.00 -2.90
C THR A 260 -20.09 -28.03 -1.76
N ASN A 261 -19.04 -28.86 -1.64
CA ASN A 261 -18.94 -29.91 -0.63
C ASN A 261 -18.06 -29.52 0.57
N PHE A 262 -17.60 -28.28 0.64
CA PHE A 262 -16.75 -27.82 1.74
C PHE A 262 -17.63 -27.42 2.92
N THR A 263 -17.06 -27.36 4.13
CA THR A 263 -17.78 -26.76 5.26
C THR A 263 -17.99 -25.27 4.98
N ALA A 264 -19.17 -24.72 5.26
CA ALA A 264 -19.44 -23.31 4.96
C ALA A 264 -18.47 -22.38 5.70
N PHE A 265 -18.10 -21.26 5.07
CA PHE A 265 -17.29 -20.23 5.71
C PHE A 265 -18.17 -19.40 6.65
N SER A 266 -17.73 -19.21 7.89
CA SER A 266 -18.41 -18.38 8.87
C SER A 266 -17.41 -17.76 9.83
N PHE A 267 -17.61 -16.50 10.25
CA PHE A 267 -16.85 -15.97 11.38
C PHE A 267 -17.08 -16.84 12.63
N PRO A 268 -16.06 -17.09 13.45
CA PRO A 268 -16.22 -17.86 14.68
C PRO A 268 -17.20 -17.17 15.63
N THR A 269 -18.01 -17.95 16.35
CA THR A 269 -18.79 -17.41 17.47
C THR A 269 -17.84 -16.92 18.55
N SER A 270 -18.09 -15.73 19.09
CA SER A 270 -17.20 -15.07 20.00
C SER A 270 -17.04 -15.84 21.32
N GLY A 271 -15.78 -16.15 21.64
CA GLY A 271 -15.38 -17.11 22.68
C GLY A 271 -13.96 -17.57 22.39
N SER A 272 -13.00 -16.65 22.56
CA SER A 272 -11.54 -16.78 22.47
C SER A 272 -10.96 -18.05 21.80
N PRO A 273 -10.15 -17.87 20.77
CA PRO A 273 -8.77 -18.28 20.86
C PRO A 273 -7.93 -17.11 21.32
N THR A 274 -7.01 -17.35 22.25
CA THR A 274 -6.06 -16.38 22.83
C THR A 274 -5.10 -15.77 21.79
N GLN A 275 -5.16 -16.24 20.54
CA GLN A 275 -4.75 -15.53 19.35
C GLN A 275 -5.77 -15.80 18.23
N PRO A 276 -6.48 -14.80 17.69
CA PRO A 276 -7.22 -14.98 16.46
C PRO A 276 -6.20 -15.18 15.33
N LEU A 277 -6.01 -16.43 14.93
CA LEU A 277 -5.52 -16.70 13.58
C LEU A 277 -6.66 -16.23 12.66
N PHE A 278 -6.38 -15.27 11.79
CA PHE A 278 -7.35 -14.81 10.81
C PHE A 278 -7.33 -15.72 9.59
N ALA A 279 -8.46 -15.86 8.91
CA ALA A 279 -8.46 -16.43 7.57
C ALA A 279 -7.74 -15.45 6.62
N THR A 280 -6.71 -15.92 5.93
CA THR A 280 -5.92 -15.10 5.01
C THR A 280 -5.77 -15.75 3.65
N VAL A 281 -5.54 -14.91 2.65
CA VAL A 281 -5.20 -15.31 1.29
C VAL A 281 -4.01 -14.49 0.80
N ALA A 282 -3.05 -15.14 0.16
CA ALA A 282 -1.91 -14.48 -0.45
C ALA A 282 -1.64 -15.10 -1.84
N PRO A 283 -0.94 -14.42 -2.74
CA PRO A 283 -0.40 -15.03 -3.95
C PRO A 283 0.49 -16.25 -3.62
N ALA A 284 0.17 -17.42 -4.18
CA ALA A 284 0.97 -18.63 -4.05
C ALA A 284 2.22 -18.48 -4.92
N GLY A 285 3.35 -18.14 -4.28
CA GLY A 285 4.60 -17.76 -4.95
C GLY A 285 4.52 -16.32 -5.47
N SER A 286 5.45 -15.47 -5.00
CA SER A 286 5.55 -14.09 -5.45
C SER A 286 6.78 -13.93 -6.31
N SER A 287 6.56 -13.42 -7.52
CA SER A 287 7.47 -12.43 -8.10
C SER A 287 6.79 -11.87 -9.33
N THR A 288 5.75 -11.06 -9.16
CA THR A 288 5.69 -9.90 -10.03
C THR A 288 6.66 -8.88 -9.46
N GLN A 289 7.76 -8.57 -10.15
CA GLN A 289 8.69 -7.57 -9.65
C GLN A 289 8.01 -6.20 -9.86
N TYR A 290 7.51 -5.59 -8.80
CA TYR A 290 7.12 -4.17 -8.86
C TYR A 290 8.41 -3.37 -9.00
N ASN A 291 8.62 -2.84 -10.19
CA ASN A 291 9.70 -1.90 -10.42
C ASN A 291 9.21 -0.52 -9.96
N SER A 292 9.62 -0.08 -8.78
CA SER A 292 9.20 1.21 -8.19
C SER A 292 9.53 2.43 -9.04
N THR A 293 10.48 2.28 -9.96
CA THR A 293 10.92 3.30 -10.90
C THR A 293 9.96 3.44 -12.09
N THR A 294 9.46 2.32 -12.62
CA THR A 294 8.55 2.32 -13.78
C THR A 294 7.09 2.13 -13.40
N GLN A 295 6.82 1.83 -12.13
CA GLN A 295 5.53 1.37 -11.59
C GLN A 295 4.92 0.19 -12.35
N THR A 296 5.77 -0.64 -12.98
CA THR A 296 5.32 -1.83 -13.72
C THR A 296 5.61 -3.11 -12.94
N TYR A 297 4.72 -4.08 -13.10
CA TYR A 297 4.86 -5.43 -12.58
C TYR A 297 5.44 -6.32 -13.69
N THR A 298 6.68 -6.78 -13.57
CA THR A 298 7.24 -7.77 -14.52
C THR A 298 6.73 -9.17 -14.16
N GLY A 299 6.51 -10.04 -15.15
CA GLY A 299 5.80 -11.31 -15.00
C GLY A 299 6.37 -12.31 -13.99
N TYR A 300 5.57 -13.35 -13.74
CA TYR A 300 5.73 -14.36 -12.69
C TYR A 300 7.04 -15.19 -12.83
N ASP A 301 7.82 -15.32 -11.74
CA ASP A 301 9.04 -16.14 -11.66
C ASP A 301 9.02 -17.05 -10.41
N PHE A 302 8.84 -18.35 -10.61
CA PHE A 302 8.76 -19.37 -9.55
C PHE A 302 10.08 -19.61 -8.80
N ASN A 303 11.22 -19.15 -9.34
CA ASN A 303 12.54 -19.44 -8.77
C ASN A 303 13.00 -18.39 -7.74
N LYS A 304 12.23 -17.31 -7.54
CA LYS A 304 12.58 -16.23 -6.62
C LYS A 304 11.80 -16.34 -5.31
N GLN A 305 12.42 -15.90 -4.21
CA GLN A 305 11.78 -15.95 -2.90
C GLN A 305 10.49 -15.11 -2.90
N PRO A 306 9.39 -15.64 -2.32
CA PRO A 306 8.10 -14.98 -2.34
C PRO A 306 8.14 -13.68 -1.54
N PHE A 307 8.88 -13.58 -0.45
CA PHE A 307 8.87 -12.38 0.39
C PHE A 307 9.92 -11.36 -0.06
N ARG A 308 9.50 -10.10 -0.18
CA ARG A 308 10.34 -8.91 -0.35
C ARG A 308 9.81 -7.82 0.58
N SER A 309 10.67 -7.01 1.18
CA SER A 309 10.19 -5.76 1.80
C SER A 309 9.46 -4.95 0.72
N SER A 310 8.21 -4.55 0.98
CA SER A 310 7.39 -3.88 -0.04
C SER A 310 7.75 -2.43 -0.26
N TYR A 311 8.54 -1.85 0.63
CA TYR A 311 9.24 -0.60 0.40
C TYR A 311 10.52 -0.61 1.21
N ASP A 312 11.61 -0.25 0.56
CA ASP A 312 12.84 0.15 1.22
C ASP A 312 12.58 1.54 1.80
N PHE A 313 12.04 1.58 3.02
CA PHE A 313 12.03 2.82 3.80
C PHE A 313 13.44 3.04 4.37
N PRO A 314 13.91 4.30 4.40
CA PRO A 314 13.21 5.50 3.94
C PRO A 314 13.29 5.66 2.41
N TYR A 315 12.44 6.50 1.82
CA TYR A 315 12.50 6.82 0.39
C TYR A 315 12.25 8.29 0.11
N MET A 316 12.64 8.74 -1.08
CA MET A 316 12.28 10.05 -1.62
C MET A 316 11.23 9.90 -2.71
N THR A 317 10.08 10.54 -2.55
CA THR A 317 9.11 10.72 -3.65
C THR A 317 9.52 11.93 -4.47
N LEU A 318 9.67 11.70 -5.78
CA LEU A 318 9.89 12.70 -6.80
C LEU A 318 8.54 12.91 -7.50
N TYR A 319 7.98 14.11 -7.41
CA TYR A 319 6.76 14.44 -8.14
C TYR A 319 7.02 14.51 -9.65
N ALA A 320 6.03 14.15 -10.46
CA ALA A 320 6.10 14.22 -11.92
C ALA A 320 5.51 15.52 -12.51
N GLY A 321 5.88 15.81 -13.76
CA GLY A 321 5.57 17.04 -14.46
C GLY A 321 6.80 17.77 -15.02
N ALA A 322 6.59 18.71 -15.96
CA ALA A 322 7.67 19.40 -16.65
C ALA A 322 8.58 20.26 -15.74
N ASN A 323 8.06 20.70 -14.60
CA ASN A 323 8.77 21.51 -13.60
C ASN A 323 8.91 20.76 -12.27
N SER A 324 9.18 19.46 -12.35
CA SER A 324 9.21 18.57 -11.19
C SER A 324 10.44 17.65 -11.23
N PRO A 325 10.87 17.11 -10.07
CA PRO A 325 12.08 16.31 -9.99
C PRO A 325 12.01 14.95 -10.69
N ALA A 326 10.82 14.38 -10.95
CA ALA A 326 10.67 13.17 -11.76
C ALA A 326 10.50 13.47 -13.26
N GLY A 327 10.42 14.73 -13.68
CA GLY A 327 10.26 15.12 -15.08
C GLY A 327 8.92 14.72 -15.71
N SER A 328 8.81 14.96 -17.03
CA SER A 328 7.68 14.53 -17.85
C SER A 328 7.91 13.16 -18.47
N ASN A 329 6.85 12.54 -19.00
CA ASN A 329 6.95 11.28 -19.74
C ASN A 329 8.09 11.31 -20.79
N ASN A 330 8.91 10.26 -20.79
CA ASN A 330 10.13 10.06 -21.58
C ASN A 330 11.38 10.89 -21.19
N ASP A 331 11.32 11.69 -20.13
CA ASP A 331 12.54 12.36 -19.63
C ASP A 331 13.50 11.36 -19.00
N ILE A 332 14.80 11.48 -19.27
CA ILE A 332 15.85 10.72 -18.59
C ILE A 332 16.30 11.51 -17.37
N ILE A 333 16.03 10.95 -16.19
CA ILE A 333 16.35 11.52 -14.89
C ILE A 333 17.53 10.80 -14.29
N ILE A 334 18.59 11.53 -13.99
CA ILE A 334 19.73 11.06 -13.17
C ILE A 334 19.51 11.56 -11.76
N TRP A 335 19.69 10.71 -10.76
CA TRP A 335 19.55 11.09 -9.36
C TRP A 335 20.76 10.66 -8.54
N GLN A 336 21.04 11.45 -7.51
CA GLN A 336 22.17 11.25 -6.63
C GLN A 336 21.76 11.63 -5.20
N CYS A 337 22.29 10.89 -4.24
CA CYS A 337 22.09 11.09 -2.81
C CYS A 337 23.46 11.20 -2.14
N TRP A 338 23.62 12.13 -1.21
CA TRP A 338 24.88 12.38 -0.53
C TRP A 338 24.74 12.38 0.99
N LYS A 339 25.83 11.98 1.64
CA LYS A 339 26.06 12.17 3.07
C LYS A 339 27.22 13.14 3.27
N SER A 340 27.02 14.13 4.13
CA SER A 340 28.11 14.97 4.65
C SER A 340 29.03 14.11 5.51
N GLN A 341 30.34 14.37 5.46
CA GLN A 341 31.24 13.63 6.34
C GLN A 341 30.89 13.97 7.78
N ALA A 342 30.68 12.94 8.61
CA ALA A 342 30.50 13.10 10.05
C ALA A 342 31.84 13.57 10.64
N GLY A 343 32.06 14.88 10.62
CA GLY A 343 33.34 15.47 10.97
C GLY A 343 33.34 16.97 10.75
N THR A 344 33.15 17.71 11.84
CA THR A 344 33.67 19.07 12.03
C THR A 344 32.99 20.18 11.23
N PHE A 345 31.71 20.44 11.50
CA PHE A 345 31.22 21.82 11.56
C PHE A 345 31.49 22.39 12.96
N TYR A 346 32.76 22.40 13.38
CA TYR A 346 33.20 23.16 14.55
C TYR A 346 34.24 24.17 14.11
N GLY A 347 33.85 25.44 14.21
CA GLY A 347 34.75 26.57 14.47
C GLY A 347 35.68 26.98 13.34
N ASN A 348 35.21 27.89 12.50
CA ASN A 348 35.98 29.06 12.03
C ASN A 348 34.91 30.10 11.68
N GLY A 349 34.54 31.01 12.56
CA GLY A 349 35.44 31.95 13.21
C GLY A 349 35.20 33.30 12.56
N THR A 350 34.21 34.03 13.07
CA THR A 350 34.24 35.47 13.38
C THR A 350 33.18 35.73 14.44
#